data_AF-A0A4V2PCN5-F1
#
_entry.id   AF-A0A4V2PCN5-F1
#
_cell.length_a   1.000
_cell.length_b   1.000
_cell.length_c   1.000
_cell.angle_alpha   90.00
_cell.angle_beta   90.00
_cell.angle_gamma   90.00
#
_symmetry.space_group_name_H-M   'P 1'
#
loop_
_entity.id
_entity.type
_entity.pdbx_description
1 polymer ?
#
loop_
_entity_poly.entity_id
_entity_poly.type
_entity_poly.pdbx_seq_one_letter_code
_entity_poly.pdbx_strand_id
1 'polypeptide(L)'
;MRNKKMMNITGVLENSSLAKIMQRGLFLSQLNQQIQGLFPAQFRYQFRIANIQSHQLCLEAKNASVRQALLFKQQDLLKQIQQHNPQITQLVVRINPELGNK
;
A
#
# COMPACT_ATOMS: atom_id res chain seq x y z
N MET A 1 -48.07 13.18 -9.50
CA MET A 1 -46.63 12.92 -9.78
C MET A 1 -45.98 12.43 -8.49
N ARG A 2 -45.69 11.13 -8.35
CA ARG A 2 -45.17 10.56 -7.09
C ARG A 2 -44.09 9.51 -7.38
N ASN A 3 -42.97 9.64 -6.68
CA ASN A 3 -41.81 8.72 -6.59
C ASN A 3 -40.82 8.69 -7.76
N LYS A 4 -40.11 9.80 -7.97
CA LYS A 4 -38.81 9.82 -8.68
C LYS A 4 -37.68 9.82 -7.66
N LYS A 5 -37.52 8.73 -6.90
CA LYS A 5 -36.40 8.62 -5.93
C LYS A 5 -35.97 7.17 -5.68
N MET A 6 -36.00 6.33 -6.71
CA MET A 6 -34.96 5.31 -6.84
C MET A 6 -33.73 6.03 -7.41
N MET A 7 -33.08 6.80 -6.55
CA MET A 7 -31.78 7.38 -6.88
C MET A 7 -30.86 6.17 -7.01
N ASN A 8 -30.44 5.85 -8.24
CA ASN A 8 -29.58 4.71 -8.59
C ASN A 8 -28.54 4.47 -7.49
N ILE A 9 -28.80 3.51 -6.60
CA ILE A 9 -27.93 3.19 -5.47
C ILE A 9 -26.52 2.87 -6.00
N THR A 10 -26.46 2.28 -7.20
CA THR A 10 -25.26 2.00 -7.98
C THR A 10 -24.45 3.27 -8.33
N GLY A 11 -25.10 4.33 -8.81
CA GLY A 11 -24.40 5.57 -9.22
C GLY A 11 -23.97 6.46 -8.05
N VAL A 12 -24.67 6.37 -6.91
CA VAL A 12 -24.25 7.02 -5.66
C VAL A 12 -23.04 6.29 -5.06
N LEU A 13 -23.02 4.96 -5.12
CA LEU A 13 -21.89 4.15 -4.66
C LEU A 13 -20.61 4.43 -5.45
N GLU A 14 -20.66 4.47 -6.78
CA GLU A 14 -19.49 4.69 -7.66
C GLU A 14 -18.72 6.00 -7.35
N ASN A 15 -19.42 7.05 -6.93
CA ASN A 15 -18.80 8.33 -6.54
C ASN A 15 -18.72 8.54 -5.02
N SER A 16 -19.17 7.57 -4.22
CA SER A 16 -19.19 7.68 -2.77
C SER A 16 -17.78 7.64 -2.16
N SER A 17 -17.66 8.22 -0.97
CA SER A 17 -16.49 8.03 -0.10
C SER A 17 -16.18 6.55 0.13
N LEU A 18 -17.20 5.69 0.17
CA LEU A 18 -17.04 4.25 0.36
C LEU A 18 -16.35 3.58 -0.84
N ALA A 19 -16.75 3.88 -2.07
CA ALA A 19 -16.07 3.34 -3.26
C ALA A 19 -14.60 3.78 -3.31
N LYS A 20 -14.30 5.03 -2.96
CA LYS A 20 -12.92 5.53 -2.86
C LYS A 20 -12.11 4.79 -1.80
N ILE A 21 -12.70 4.49 -0.63
CA ILE A 21 -12.06 3.69 0.43
C ILE A 21 -11.82 2.25 -0.05
N MET A 22 -12.80 1.63 -0.69
CA MET A 22 -12.68 0.26 -1.22
C MET A 22 -11.61 0.18 -2.30
N GLN A 23 -11.60 1.09 -3.28
CA GLN A 23 -10.56 1.15 -4.31
C GLN A 23 -9.17 1.34 -3.71
N ARG A 24 -9.04 2.22 -2.71
CA ARG A 24 -7.77 2.43 -2.01
C ARG A 24 -7.32 1.17 -1.27
N GLY A 25 -8.24 0.44 -0.65
CA GLY A 25 -7.96 -0.84 0.00
C GLY A 25 -7.48 -1.91 -0.97
N LEU A 26 -8.15 -2.06 -2.13
CA LEU A 26 -7.74 -3.00 -3.19
C LEU A 26 -6.36 -2.67 -3.73
N PHE A 27 -6.11 -1.39 -4.01
CA PHE A 27 -4.81 -0.89 -4.47
C PHE A 27 -3.69 -1.18 -3.47
N LEU A 28 -3.91 -0.92 -2.18
CA LEU A 28 -2.93 -1.23 -1.13
C LEU A 28 -2.66 -2.73 -1.00
N SER A 29 -3.68 -3.57 -1.19
CA SER A 29 -3.55 -5.03 -1.15
C SER A 29 -2.69 -5.53 -2.32
N GLN A 30 -2.99 -5.09 -3.55
CA GLN A 30 -2.22 -5.45 -4.74
C GLN A 30 -0.76 -4.99 -4.62
N LEU A 31 -0.53 -3.76 -4.17
CA LEU A 31 0.81 -3.25 -3.95
C LEU A 31 1.56 -4.08 -2.90
N ASN A 32 0.90 -4.45 -1.80
CA ASN A 32 1.49 -5.33 -0.78
C ASN A 32 1.90 -6.69 -1.36
N GLN A 33 1.06 -7.31 -2.18
CA GLN A 33 1.39 -8.60 -2.82
C GLN A 33 2.58 -8.47 -3.77
N GLN A 34 2.61 -7.42 -4.59
CA GLN A 34 3.72 -7.18 -5.52
C GLN A 34 5.03 -6.95 -4.77
N ILE A 35 5.02 -6.05 -3.77
CA ILE A 35 6.22 -5.76 -2.99
C ILE A 35 6.67 -6.99 -2.21
N GLN A 36 5.77 -7.77 -1.62
CA GLN A 36 6.16 -9.03 -0.95
C GLN A 36 6.79 -10.04 -1.91
N GLY A 37 6.40 -10.04 -3.20
CA GLY A 37 7.01 -10.88 -4.23
C GLY A 37 8.45 -10.49 -4.59
N LEU A 38 8.89 -9.27 -4.25
CA LEU A 38 10.25 -8.79 -4.50
C LEU A 38 11.27 -9.27 -3.46
N PHE A 39 10.80 -9.88 -2.37
CA PHE A 39 11.67 -10.33 -1.28
C PHE A 39 11.66 -11.85 -1.13
N PRO A 40 12.79 -12.43 -0.67
CA PRO A 40 12.84 -13.83 -0.29
C PRO A 40 11.78 -14.17 0.75
N ALA A 41 11.30 -15.42 0.75
CA ALA A 41 10.24 -15.89 1.65
C ALA A 41 10.54 -15.61 3.14
N GLN A 42 11.81 -15.60 3.54
CA GLN A 42 12.22 -15.27 4.90
C GLN A 42 11.83 -13.85 5.34
N PHE A 43 11.66 -12.90 4.42
CA PHE A 43 11.24 -11.52 4.71
C PHE A 43 9.73 -11.33 4.69
N ARG A 44 8.94 -12.37 4.35
CA ARG A 44 7.48 -12.29 4.45
C ARG A 44 7.08 -11.96 5.89
N TYR A 45 6.13 -11.05 6.04
CA TYR A 45 5.63 -10.53 7.31
C TYR A 45 6.65 -9.75 8.17
N GLN A 46 7.91 -9.60 7.72
CA GLN A 46 8.90 -8.80 8.45
C GLN A 46 8.74 -7.29 8.20
N PHE A 47 7.95 -6.90 7.20
CA PHE A 47 7.59 -5.53 6.92
C PHE A 47 6.20 -5.45 6.28
N ARG A 48 5.59 -4.26 6.27
CA ARG A 48 4.32 -3.99 5.58
C ARG A 48 4.32 -2.60 4.96
N ILE A 49 3.42 -2.39 4.02
CA ILE A 49 3.08 -1.04 3.55
C ILE A 49 2.16 -0.40 4.58
N ALA A 50 2.63 0.69 5.19
CA ALA A 50 1.88 1.44 6.19
C ALA A 50 1.02 2.52 5.54
N ASN A 51 1.54 3.20 4.52
CA ASN A 51 0.82 4.27 3.84
C ASN A 51 1.38 4.57 2.45
N ILE A 52 0.52 5.15 1.61
CA ILE A 52 0.88 5.77 0.34
C ILE A 52 0.35 7.20 0.35
N GLN A 53 1.25 8.17 0.23
CA GLN A 53 0.94 9.60 0.17
C GLN A 53 1.54 10.19 -1.10
N SER A 54 0.72 10.48 -2.10
CA SER A 54 1.06 11.12 -3.39
C SER A 54 2.35 10.65 -4.07
N HIS A 55 3.52 11.02 -3.53
CA HIS A 55 4.86 10.69 -4.05
C HIS A 55 5.69 9.77 -3.15
N GLN A 56 5.17 9.36 -1.99
CA GLN A 56 5.88 8.62 -0.97
C GLN A 56 5.17 7.31 -0.63
N LEU A 57 5.94 6.23 -0.62
CA LEU A 57 5.56 4.95 -0.04
C LEU A 57 6.21 4.81 1.34
N CYS A 58 5.38 4.60 2.37
CA CYS A 58 5.84 4.34 3.73
C CYS A 58 5.77 2.85 4.04
N LEU A 59 6.92 2.27 4.37
CA LEU A 59 7.06 0.91 4.86
C LEU A 59 7.32 0.91 6.36
N GLU A 60 6.73 -0.05 7.05
CA GLU A 60 7.06 -0.37 8.44
C GLU A 60 7.80 -1.69 8.48
N ALA A 61 8.97 -1.70 9.11
CA ALA A 61 9.83 -2.85 9.31
C ALA A 61 9.77 -3.33 10.76
N LYS A 62 9.78 -4.63 10.99
CA LYS A 62 9.69 -5.24 12.34
C LYS A 62 10.85 -4.82 13.25
N ASN A 63 12.04 -4.63 12.71
CA ASN A 63 13.23 -4.24 13.48
C ASN A 63 14.24 -3.47 12.60
N ALA A 64 15.33 -3.01 13.22
CA ALA A 64 16.38 -2.25 12.56
C ALA A 64 17.07 -3.03 11.41
N SER A 65 17.31 -4.33 11.60
CA SER A 65 17.92 -5.19 10.57
C SER A 65 17.07 -5.25 9.30
N VAL A 66 15.75 -5.39 9.46
CA VAL A 66 14.81 -5.41 8.33
C VAL A 66 14.75 -4.03 7.67
N ARG A 67 14.72 -2.95 8.45
CA ARG A 67 14.80 -1.59 7.91
C ARG A 67 16.06 -1.41 7.05
N GLN A 68 17.21 -1.88 7.54
CA GLN A 68 18.47 -1.75 6.81
C GLN A 68 18.47 -2.57 5.51
N ALA A 69 17.91 -3.78 5.54
CA ALA A 69 17.75 -4.60 4.33
C ALA A 69 16.85 -3.91 3.28
N LEU A 70 15.75 -3.28 3.70
CA LEU A 70 14.87 -2.52 2.82
C LEU A 70 15.56 -1.29 2.22
N LEU A 71 16.32 -0.55 3.02
CA LEU A 71 17.08 0.61 2.56
C LEU A 71 18.19 0.22 1.59
N PHE A 72 18.86 -0.91 1.81
CA PHE A 72 19.87 -1.43 0.89
C PHE A 72 19.28 -1.72 -0.50
N LYS A 73 18.02 -2.16 -0.56
CA LYS A 73 17.29 -2.42 -1.82
C LYS A 73 16.44 -1.23 -2.29
N GLN A 74 16.59 -0.05 -1.67
CA GLN A 74 15.67 1.08 -1.90
C GLN A 74 15.55 1.47 -3.37
N GLN A 75 16.67 1.56 -4.10
CA GLN A 75 16.63 1.96 -5.51
C GLN A 75 15.96 0.91 -6.40
N ASP A 76 16.25 -0.37 -6.17
CA ASP A 76 15.62 -1.47 -6.92
C ASP A 76 14.12 -1.52 -6.65
N LEU A 77 13.72 -1.39 -5.37
CA LEU A 77 12.32 -1.33 -4.96
C LEU A 77 11.61 -0.16 -5.61
N LEU A 78 12.21 1.03 -5.56
CA LEU A 78 11.61 2.23 -6.13
C LEU A 78 11.42 2.08 -7.65
N LYS A 79 12.42 1.57 -8.37
CA LYS A 79 12.31 1.29 -9.81
C LYS A 79 11.16 0.33 -10.13
N GLN A 80 11.03 -0.76 -9.38
CA GLN A 80 9.95 -1.73 -9.57
C GLN A 80 8.58 -1.13 -9.23
N ILE A 81 8.47 -0.39 -8.13
CA ILE A 81 7.23 0.31 -7.77
C ILE A 81 6.83 1.30 -8.85
N GLN A 82 7.78 2.04 -9.41
CA GLN A 82 7.55 3.05 -10.45
C GLN A 82 7.05 2.47 -11.78
N GLN A 83 7.33 1.20 -12.08
CA GLN A 83 6.77 0.54 -13.27
C GLN A 83 5.25 0.47 -13.24
N HIS A 84 4.66 0.42 -12.05
CA HIS A 84 3.21 0.38 -11.86
C HIS A 84 2.64 1.69 -11.34
N ASN A 85 3.41 2.41 -10.51
CA ASN A 85 3.02 3.66 -9.86
C ASN A 85 4.11 4.74 -10.03
N PRO A 86 4.20 5.38 -11.21
CA PRO A 86 5.24 6.36 -11.51
C PRO A 86 5.26 7.57 -10.58
N GLN A 87 4.12 7.91 -9.96
CA GLN A 87 4.03 9.00 -9.00
C GLN A 87 4.88 8.79 -7.75
N ILE A 88 5.20 7.55 -7.37
CA ILE A 88 6.01 7.26 -6.18
C ILE A 88 7.49 7.50 -6.50
N THR A 89 8.05 8.54 -5.89
CA THR A 89 9.45 8.95 -6.07
C THR A 89 10.29 8.74 -4.81
N GLN A 90 9.64 8.48 -3.66
CA GLN A 90 10.33 8.31 -2.39
C GLN A 90 9.85 7.09 -1.61
N LEU A 91 10.82 6.37 -1.03
CA LEU A 91 10.59 5.31 -0.06
C LEU A 91 10.98 5.80 1.33
N VAL A 92 10.07 5.64 2.30
CA VAL A 92 10.35 5.90 3.71
C VAL A 92 10.17 4.61 4.49
N VAL A 93 11.17 4.25 5.29
CA VAL A 93 11.16 3.02 6.09
C VAL A 93 11.25 3.38 7.58
N ARG A 94 10.21 3.02 8.32
CA ARG A 94 10.09 3.19 9.78
C ARG A 94 10.16 1.85 10.49
N ILE A 95 10.58 1.84 11.75
CA ILE A 95 10.55 0.62 12.57
C ILE A 95 9.21 0.57 13.30
N ASN A 96 8.54 -0.58 13.27
CA ASN A 96 7.35 -0.89 14.05
C ASN A 96 7.52 -2.28 14.70
N PRO A 97 7.94 -2.35 15.97
CA PRO A 97 8.16 -3.61 16.68
C PRO A 97 6.89 -4.46 16.82
N GLU A 98 5.71 -3.83 16.84
CA GLU A 98 4.41 -4.51 16.98
C GLU A 98 4.09 -5.43 15.79
N LEU A 99 4.80 -5.31 14.67
CA LEU A 99 4.70 -6.24 13.55
C LEU A 99 5.12 -7.66 13.91
N GLY A 100 5.93 -7.83 14.96
CA GLY A 100 6.37 -9.13 15.44
C GLY A 100 5.37 -9.87 16.32
N ASN A 101 4.30 -9.20 16.76
CA ASN A 101 3.37 -9.69 17.78
C ASN A 101 2.11 -10.37 17.17
N LYS A 102 2.14 -10.74 15.88
CA LYS A 102 1.04 -11.40 15.18
C LYS A 102 1.43 -12.77 14.66
#